data_AF-A0A955I3I7-F1
#
_entry.id   AF-A0A955I3I7-F1
#
_cell.length_a   1.000
_cell.length_b   1.000
_cell.length_c   1.000
_cell.angle_alpha   90.00
_cell.angle_beta   90.00
_cell.angle_gamma   90.00
#
_symmetry.space_group_name_H-M   'P 1'
#
loop_
_entity.id
_entity.type
_entity.pdbx_description
1 polymer ?
#
loop_
_entity_poly.entity_id
_entity_poly.type
_entity_poly.pdbx_seq_one_letter_code
_entity_poly.pdbx_strand_id
1 'polypeptide(L)' 'MMVTKFQIDAMTRADIPEKDRKDFFLYVDEFQNFATDSFATILSEARKYRLSLVMANQYISQMSEVVQ' A
#
# COMPACT_ATOMS: atom_id res chain seq x y z
N MET A 1 -7.89 -8.68 9.78
CA MET A 1 -6.86 -8.34 8.78
C MET A 1 -7.40 -7.29 7.81
N MET A 2 -7.43 -6.01 8.22
CA MET A 2 -7.98 -4.93 7.38
C MET A 2 -7.00 -4.56 6.24
N VAL A 3 -5.71 -4.52 6.56
CA VAL A 3 -4.61 -4.31 5.61
C VAL A 3 -4.57 -5.34 4.49
N THR A 4 -4.67 -6.63 4.83
CA THR A 4 -4.64 -7.69 3.82
C THR A 4 -5.84 -7.59 2.87
N LYS A 5 -6.98 -7.08 3.36
CA LYS A 5 -8.14 -6.83 2.51
C LYS A 5 -7.86 -5.68 1.52
N PHE A 6 -7.25 -4.58 1.98
CA PHE A 6 -6.79 -3.52 1.07
C PHE A 6 -5.76 -4.01 0.05
N GLN A 7 -4.85 -4.92 0.45
CA GLN A 7 -3.92 -5.54 -0.48
C GLN A 7 -4.64 -6.33 -1.57
N ILE A 8 -5.57 -7.20 -1.18
CA ILE A 8 -6.36 -8.02 -2.13
C ILE A 8 -7.22 -7.14 -3.03
N ASP A 9 -7.85 -6.11 -2.47
CA ASP A 9 -8.67 -5.14 -3.20
C ASP A 9 -7.81 -4.30 -4.17
N ALA A 10 -6.56 -4.00 -3.83
CA ALA A 10 -5.61 -3.33 -4.73
C ALA A 10 -5.17 -4.27 -5.87
N MET A 11 -4.88 -5.54 -5.56
CA MET A 11 -4.45 -6.53 -6.54
C MET A 11 -5.56 -6.88 -7.55
N THR A 12 -6.83 -6.93 -7.13
CA THR A 12 -7.98 -7.15 -8.03
C THR A 12 -8.14 -6.05 -9.07
N ARG A 13 -7.54 -4.86 -8.87
CA ARG A 13 -7.53 -3.79 -9.89
C ARG A 13 -6.60 -4.11 -11.06
N ALA A 14 -5.78 -5.16 -10.98
CA ALA A 14 -5.03 -5.69 -12.10
C ALA A 14 -5.94 -6.05 -13.29
N ASP A 15 -7.15 -6.53 -13.02
CA ASP A 15 -8.12 -6.98 -14.04
C ASP A 15 -8.79 -5.82 -14.80
N ILE A 16 -8.66 -4.58 -14.30
CA ILE A 16 -9.18 -3.39 -14.97
C ILE A 16 -8.09 -2.86 -15.91
N PRO A 17 -8.39 -2.55 -17.19
CA PRO A 17 -7.43 -1.90 -18.09
C PRO A 17 -6.89 -0.60 -17.49
N GLU A 18 -5.59 -0.32 -17.64
CA GLU A 18 -4.93 0.82 -16.99
C GLU A 18 -5.61 2.17 -17.27
N LYS A 19 -6.11 2.34 -18.50
CA LYS A 19 -6.87 3.53 -18.93
C LYS A 19 -8.18 3.76 -18.15
N ASP A 20 -8.78 2.70 -17.63
CA ASP A 20 -10.07 2.72 -16.94
C ASP A 20 -9.90 2.65 -15.41
N ARG A 21 -8.66 2.43 -14.92
CA ARG A 21 -8.34 2.45 -13.49
C ARG A 21 -8.49 3.88 -12.96
N LYS A 22 -9.28 4.08 -11.90
CA LYS A 22 -9.41 5.35 -11.17
C LYS A 22 -8.34 5.47 -10.09
N ASP A 23 -7.78 6.64 -9.85
CA ASP A 23 -6.84 6.81 -8.74
C ASP A 23 -7.50 6.45 -7.40
N PHE A 24 -6.80 5.67 -6.59
CA PHE A 24 -7.23 5.30 -5.26
C PHE A 24 -6.21 5.78 -4.25
N PHE A 25 -6.67 6.57 -3.29
CA PHE A 25 -5.83 7.15 -2.26
C PHE A 25 -6.07 6.39 -0.95
N LEU A 26 -5.03 5.72 -0.46
CA LEU A 26 -5.04 5.06 0.82
C LEU A 26 -4.24 5.91 1.82
N TYR A 27 -4.94 6.39 2.84
CA TYR A 27 -4.35 7.10 3.97
C TYR A 27 -4.20 6.13 5.12
N VAL A 28 -2.98 5.96 5.60
CA VAL A 28 -2.66 5.06 6.72
C VAL A 28 -1.98 5.86 7.79
N ASP A 29 -2.64 5.98 8.93
CA ASP A 29 -2.03 6.50 10.15
C ASP A 29 -1.39 5.37 10.94
N GLU A 30 -0.36 5.70 11.73
CA GLU A 30 0.43 4.76 12.52
C GLU A 30 0.94 3.55 11.71
N PHE A 31 1.54 3.83 10.54
CA PHE A 31 1.96 2.84 9.54
C PHE A 31 2.87 1.73 10.09
N GLN A 32 3.66 2.00 11.13
CA GLN A 32 4.51 1.00 11.78
C GLN A 32 3.72 -0.22 12.32
N ASN A 33 2.44 -0.06 12.66
CA ASN A 33 1.58 -1.19 13.05
C ASN A 33 1.21 -2.11 11.87
N PHE A 34 1.48 -1.65 10.65
CA PHE A 34 1.09 -2.29 9.40
C PHE A 34 2.27 -2.58 8.47
N ALA A 35 3.49 -2.16 8.84
CA ALA A 35 4.72 -2.30 8.09
C ALA A 35 5.18 -3.78 8.03
N THR A 36 4.52 -4.57 7.18
CA THR A 36 4.86 -5.96 6.88
C THR A 36 5.51 -6.07 5.50
N ASP A 37 6.21 -7.17 5.24
CA ASP A 37 6.86 -7.44 3.94
C ASP A 37 5.85 -7.43 2.77
N SER A 38 4.60 -7.82 3.04
CA SER A 38 3.51 -7.74 2.08
C SER A 38 3.24 -6.31 1.62
N PHE A 39 3.37 -5.33 2.53
CA PHE A 39 3.18 -3.92 2.24
C PHE A 39 4.34 -3.33 1.42
N ALA A 40 5.57 -3.82 1.61
CA ALA A 40 6.72 -3.45 0.77
C ALA A 40 6.46 -3.80 -0.71
N THR A 41 5.85 -4.96 -0.95
CA THR A 41 5.44 -5.38 -2.30
C THR A 41 4.39 -4.43 -2.87
N ILE A 42 3.37 -4.06 -2.09
CA ILE A 42 2.35 -3.10 -2.52
C ILE A 42 2.98 -1.76 -2.88
N LEU A 43 3.88 -1.23 -2.05
CA LEU A 43 4.59 0.03 -2.31
C LEU A 43 5.40 -0.04 -3.61
N SER A 44 6.11 -1.14 -3.82
CA SER A 44 6.92 -1.37 -5.02
C SER A 44 6.07 -1.46 -6.29
N GLU A 45 4.83 -1.96 -6.18
CA GLU A 45 3.93 -2.14 -7.32
C GLU A 45 2.80 -1.11 -7.43
N ALA A 46 2.70 -0.17 -6.48
CA ALA A 46 1.56 0.75 -6.32
C ALA A 46 1.25 1.55 -7.60
N ARG A 47 2.29 1.92 -8.34
CA ARG A 47 2.16 2.61 -9.64
C ARG A 47 1.32 1.82 -10.64
N LYS A 48 1.52 0.50 -10.75
CA LYS A 48 0.78 -0.37 -11.70
C LYS A 48 -0.73 -0.30 -11.42
N TYR A 49 -1.09 -0.21 -10.15
CA TYR A 49 -2.49 -0.25 -9.72
C TYR A 49 -3.14 1.14 -9.62
N ARG A 50 -2.46 2.24 -9.99
CA ARG A 50 -2.91 3.62 -9.69
C ARG A 50 -3.33 3.75 -8.22
N LEU A 51 -2.47 3.24 -7.35
CA LEU A 51 -2.61 3.30 -5.90
C LEU A 51 -1.68 4.38 -5.37
N SER A 52 -2.25 5.39 -4.73
CA SER A 52 -1.51 6.45 -4.06
C SER A 52 -1.59 6.22 -2.57
N LEU A 53 -0.44 6.14 -1.92
CA LEU A 53 -0.32 5.84 -0.49
C LEU A 53 0.18 7.09 0.23
N VAL A 54 -0.54 7.48 1.27
CA VAL A 54 -0.13 8.52 2.21
C VAL A 54 -0.02 7.86 3.57
N MET A 55 1.19 7.80 4.11
CA MET A 55 1.51 7.05 5.32
C MET A 55 2.06 8.01 6.36
N ALA A 56 1.54 7.93 7.57
CA ALA A 56 2.04 8.66 8.73
C ALA A 56 2.65 7.66 9.73
N ASN A 57 3.83 8.00 10.24
CA ASN A 57 4.57 7.21 11.21
C ASN A 57 5.34 8.16 12.13
N GLN A 58 5.41 7.82 13.41
CA GLN A 58 6.01 8.70 14.43
C GLN A 58 7.54 8.72 14.34
N TYR A 59 8.16 7.57 14.06
CA TYR A 59 9.61 7.45 13.91
C TYR A 59 9.94 6.51 12.75
N ILE A 60 10.92 6.88 11.93
CA ILE A 60 11.40 6.04 10.82
C ILE A 60 12.03 4.75 11.36
N SER A 61 12.67 4.79 12.52
CA SER A 61 13.32 3.63 13.16
C SER A 61 12.35 2.53 13.61
N GLN A 62 11.03 2.77 13.57
CA GLN A 62 10.01 1.76 13.86
C GLN A 62 9.59 0.98 12.62
N MET A 63 10.06 1.38 11.43
CA MET A 63 9.84 0.65 10.19
C MET A 63 10.81 -0.52 10.08
N SER A 64 10.37 -1.64 9.51
CA SER A 64 11.25 -2.76 9.21
C SER A 64 12.27 -2.33 8.14
N GLU A 65 13.51 -2.85 8.21
CA GLU A 65 14.57 -2.55 7.22
C GLU A 65 14.15 -2.85 5.77
N VAL A 66 13.14 -3.70 5.55
CA VAL A 66 12.62 -4.05 4.23
C VAL A 66 11.74 -2.95 3.63
N VAL A 67 11.13 -2.11 4.49
CA VAL A 67 10.22 -1.03 4.10
C VAL A 67 10.88 0.36 4.21
N GLN A 68 11.97 0.45 4.97
CA GLN A 68 12.75 1.67 5.20
C GLN A 68 13.52 2.09 3.94
#